data_AF-A0A392QJ78-F1
#
_entry.id   AF-A0A392QJ78-F1
#
_cell.length_a   1.000
_cell.length_b   1.000
_cell.length_c   1.000
_cell.angle_alpha   90.00
_cell.angle_beta   90.00
_cell.angle_gamma   90.00
#
_symmetry.space_group_name_H-M   'P 1'
#
loop_
_entity.id
_entity.type
_entity.pdbx_description
1 polymer ?
#
loop_
_entity_poly.entity_id
_entity_poly.type
_entity_poly.pdbx_seq_one_letter_code
_entity_poly.pdbx_strand_id
1 'polypeptide(L)' 'MNNSNVTSTRTILHDLYEKQRQSPYYDNLCRPISDLVPFIASGIKGVTTNPAIFEKAISLSNAYNQQL' A
#
# COMPACT_ATOMS: atom_id res chain seq x y z
N MET A 1 -1.63 -21.20 12.93
CA MET A 1 -2.52 -20.11 13.39
C MET A 1 -1.64 -19.11 14.13
N ASN A 2 -1.11 -18.09 13.45
CA ASN A 2 -0.28 -17.05 14.09
C ASN A 2 -1.03 -15.73 13.98
N ASN A 3 -1.90 -15.48 14.96
CA ASN A 3 -2.58 -14.21 15.12
C ASN A 3 -1.63 -13.25 15.82
N SER A 4 -0.69 -12.68 15.05
CA SER A 4 0.12 -11.56 15.51
C SER A 4 -0.83 -10.40 15.77
N ASN A 5 -1.14 -10.15 17.04
CA ASN A 5 -1.85 -8.95 17.48
C ASN A 5 -0.99 -7.74 17.13
N VAL A 6 -1.10 -7.27 15.88
CA VAL A 6 -0.63 -5.95 15.49
C VAL A 6 -1.57 -5.00 16.20
N THR A 7 -1.12 -4.49 17.35
CA THR A 7 -1.77 -3.35 18.00
C THR A 7 -1.68 -2.20 16.99
N SER A 8 -2.75 -1.99 16.21
CA SER A 8 -2.82 -0.86 15.28
C SER A 8 -2.82 0.41 16.11
N THR A 9 -1.63 0.97 16.32
CA THR A 9 -1.47 2.29 16.89
C THR A 9 -2.17 3.25 15.94
N ARG A 10 -3.22 3.90 16.44
CA ARG A 10 -4.01 4.84 15.65
C ARG A 10 -3.11 5.94 15.08
N THR A 11 -3.30 6.24 13.80
CA THR A 11 -2.49 7.23 13.06
C THR A 11 -3.37 8.38 12.56
N ILE A 12 -2.73 9.41 12.01
CA ILE A 12 -3.42 10.52 11.34
C ILE A 12 -4.30 10.09 10.16
N LEU A 13 -3.97 8.98 9.48
CA LEU A 13 -4.75 8.48 8.34
C LEU A 13 -6.12 7.94 8.77
N HIS A 14 -6.20 7.37 9.98
CA HIS A 14 -7.47 6.96 10.57
C HIS A 14 -8.35 8.18 10.87
N ASP A 15 -7.74 9.23 11.44
CA ASP A 15 -8.42 10.49 11.72
C ASP A 15 -8.87 11.22 10.45
N LEU A 16 -8.07 11.18 9.38
CA LEU A 16 -8.44 11.76 8.09
C LEU A 16 -9.73 11.15 7.54
N TYR A 17 -9.86 9.82 7.65
CA TYR A 17 -11.08 9.14 7.25
C TYR A 17 -12.25 9.44 8.20
N GLU A 18 -12.06 9.27 9.50
CA GLU A 18 -13.18 9.36 10.45
C GLU A 18 -13.67 10.80 10.66
N LYS A 19 -12.76 11.77 10.73
CA LYS A 19 -13.08 13.18 11.01
C LYS A 19 -13.36 13.98 9.75
N GLN A 20 -12.64 13.71 8.66
CA GLN A 20 -12.72 14.49 7.42
C GLN A 20 -13.42 13.76 6.28
N ARG A 21 -13.81 12.49 6.46
CA ARG A 21 -14.43 11.63 5.42
C ARG A 21 -13.58 11.51 4.16
N GLN A 22 -12.26 11.67 4.29
CA GLN A 22 -11.31 11.51 3.19
C GLN A 22 -10.59 10.17 3.30
N SER A 23 -10.67 9.37 2.25
CA SER A 23 -10.04 8.05 2.22
C SER A 23 -8.60 8.18 1.69
N PRO A 24 -7.57 7.84 2.48
CA PRO A 24 -6.19 7.91 2.03
C PRO A 24 -5.83 6.71 1.14
N TYR A 25 -5.17 6.99 0.02
CA TYR A 25 -4.73 5.98 -0.95
C TYR A 25 -3.20 5.97 -1.06
N TYR A 26 -2.63 4.78 -1.28
CA TYR A 26 -1.22 4.59 -1.56
C TYR A 26 -0.98 4.55 -3.07
N ASP A 27 -0.26 5.55 -3.60
CA ASP A 27 -0.06 5.75 -5.05
C ASP A 27 1.33 5.30 -5.52
N ASN A 28 1.65 4.03 -5.30
CA ASN A 28 2.89 3.43 -5.82
C ASN A 28 2.83 1.90 -5.80
N LEU A 29 1.75 1.30 -6.31
CA LEU A 29 1.60 -0.15 -6.28
C LEU A 29 2.63 -0.85 -7.19
N CYS A 30 3.63 -1.52 -6.60
CA CYS A 30 4.65 -2.29 -7.31
C CYS A 30 5.00 -3.61 -6.57
N ARG A 31 5.58 -4.58 -7.28
CA ARG A 31 6.06 -5.84 -6.66
C ARG A 31 7.44 -5.64 -5.99
N PRO A 32 7.69 -6.28 -4.83
CA PRO A 32 6.78 -7.13 -4.05
C PRO A 32 5.80 -6.33 -3.17
N ILE A 33 4.58 -6.86 -3.01
CA ILE A 33 3.48 -6.20 -2.27
C ILE A 33 3.58 -6.39 -0.75
N SER A 34 4.59 -7.12 -0.26
CA SER A 34 4.83 -7.39 1.16
C SER A 34 4.88 -6.12 2.00
N ASP A 35 5.39 -5.04 1.41
CA ASP A 35 5.62 -3.77 2.09
C ASP A 35 4.33 -2.97 2.28
N LEU A 36 3.19 -3.46 1.77
CA LEU A 36 1.88 -2.82 1.90
C LEU A 36 1.22 -3.06 3.26
N VAL A 37 1.58 -4.15 3.96
CA VAL A 37 0.95 -4.55 5.23
C VAL A 37 1.05 -3.45 6.30
N PRO A 38 2.22 -2.81 6.53
CA PRO A 38 2.33 -1.70 7.47
C PRO A 38 1.49 -0.47 7.08
N PHE A 39 1.33 -0.20 5.78
CA PHE A 39 0.52 0.93 5.31
C PHE A 39 -0.97 0.71 5.52
N ILE A 40 -1.45 -0.53 5.32
CA ILE A 40 -2.83 -0.92 5.66
C ILE A 40 -3.07 -0.76 7.15
N ALA A 41 -2.17 -1.29 7.99
CA ALA A 41 -2.25 -1.17 9.44
C ALA A 41 -2.21 0.29 9.92
N SER A 42 -1.54 1.16 9.15
CA SER A 42 -1.46 2.59 9.37
C SER A 42 -2.69 3.36 8.87
N GLY A 43 -3.67 2.74 8.23
CA GLY A 43 -4.94 3.37 7.86
C GLY A 43 -5.10 3.71 6.38
N ILE A 44 -4.22 3.27 5.49
CA ILE A 44 -4.45 3.32 4.04
C ILE A 44 -5.71 2.49 3.69
N LYS A 45 -6.58 3.04 2.85
CA LYS A 45 -7.87 2.44 2.48
C LYS A 45 -7.93 1.95 1.04
N GLY A 46 -6.96 2.30 0.21
CA GLY A 46 -6.90 1.89 -1.18
C GLY A 46 -5.51 2.04 -1.77
N VAL A 47 -5.32 1.47 -2.94
CA VAL A 47 -4.10 1.57 -3.72
C VAL A 47 -4.44 2.08 -5.11
N THR A 48 -3.53 2.85 -5.70
CA THR A 48 -3.61 3.23 -7.11
C THR A 48 -2.37 2.78 -7.84
N THR A 49 -2.59 2.56 -9.12
CA THR A 49 -1.55 2.36 -10.10
C THR A 49 -1.90 3.17 -11.34
N ASN A 50 -0.87 3.64 -12.03
CA ASN A 50 -1.00 4.32 -13.31
C ASN A 50 0.09 3.78 -14.26
N PRO A 51 0.01 4.04 -15.58
CA PRO A 51 0.99 3.52 -16.54
C PRO A 51 2.44 3.89 -16.21
N ALA A 52 2.70 5.10 -15.70
CA ALA A 52 4.05 5.55 -15.36
C ALA A 52 4.65 4.81 -14.15
N ILE A 53 3.82 4.44 -13.16
CA ILE A 53 4.23 3.59 -12.03
C ILE A 53 4.62 2.20 -12.53
N PHE A 54 3.82 1.61 -13.42
CA PHE A 54 4.13 0.29 -13.99
C PHE A 54 5.39 0.29 -14.83
N GLU A 55 5.56 1.28 -15.71
CA GLU A 55 6.75 1.41 -16.56
C GLU A 55 8.03 1.48 -15.71
N LYS A 56 8.01 2.30 -14.65
CA LYS A 56 9.12 2.39 -13.69
C LYS A 56 9.36 1.06 -12.98
N ALA A 57 8.29 0.40 -12.50
CA ALA A 57 8.40 -0.85 -11.78
C ALA A 57 8.98 -1.99 -12.64
N ILE A 58 8.63 -2.07 -13.92
CA ILE A 58 9.16 -3.08 -14.85
C ILE A 58 10.59 -2.73 -15.27
N SER A 59 10.89 -1.46 -15.54
CA SER A 59 12.21 -1.04 -16.03
C SER A 59 13.30 -1.09 -14.96
N LEU A 60 12.94 -0.86 -13.70
CA LEU A 60 13.90 -0.72 -12.59
C LEU A 60 13.98 -1.97 -11.71
N SER A 61 13.16 -2.99 -11.95
CA SER A 61 13.11 -4.20 -11.11
C SER A 61 12.91 -5.46 -11.95
N ASN A 62 13.54 -6.54 -11.49
CA ASN A 62 13.35 -7.87 -12.05
C ASN A 62 12.11 -8.60 -11.49
N ALA A 63 11.34 -7.95 -10.61
CA ALA A 63 10.19 -8.53 -9.93
C ALA A 63 9.05 -8.98 -10.87
N TYR A 64 9.11 -8.57 -12.14
CA TYR A 64 8.14 -8.94 -13.18
C TYR A 64 8.71 -9.89 -14.25
N ASN A 65 9.99 -10.26 -14.19
CA ASN A 65 10.68 -11.03 -15.24
C ASN A 65 10.03 -12.38 -15.56
N GLN A 66 9.40 -13.03 -14.60
CA GLN A 66 8.74 -14.34 -14.82
C GLN A 66 7.42 -14.23 -15.60
N GLN A 67 6.91 -13.02 -15.79
CA GLN A 67 5.63 -12.75 -16.45
C GLN A 67 5.81 -12.02 -17.81
N LEU A 68 7.03 -11.63 -18.15
CA LEU A 68 7.43 -11.09 -19.45
C LEU A 68 7.77 -12.23 -20.41
#